data_AF-A0A6J4GXJ4-F1
#
_entry.id   AF-A0A6J4GXJ4-F1
#
_cell.length_a   1.000
_cell.length_b   1.000
_cell.length_c   1.000
_cell.angle_alpha   90.00
_cell.angle_beta   90.00
_cell.angle_gamma   90.00
#
_symmetry.space_group_name_H-M   'P 1'
#
loop_
_entity.id
_entity.type
_entity.pdbx_description
1 polymer ?
#
loop_
_entity_poly.entity_id
_entity_poly.type
_entity_poly.pdbx_seq_one_letter_code
_entity_poly.pdbx_strand_id
1 'polypeptide(L)'
;MKKKYVIISLLLVIIVAVGLWLFLFNKSNGLYKDGVKTSYASTSADACDCETSWFPHDQTPAPKEGDGSPFDSETTTNCDFHQWSWQKFLWVTKPLPNGNPFFLDSLDLVSPQMEEVAPQLGIKLALSSINQAGFSAVLRSNPKFNNVADTVYYSIHINKLLKDKAVLMASLINSGKLPVSNLETFPVGALELKASWINIDAIAKAQQQDYFTTKAAVQNSKGQYVQKTVALLGMHVVGVVKNHPEFIWATFEHKDMAPVYDKKHNSVKSVNEMLFYEKGTSSGIDGIRWLKGATAPVVANKAFILYEYGVPKDLNTGAFMATSQAEPANFNNIEDINKCVASNLKDVFRNYFYNGSIWLNFDGVSSENQKEAIVTKDIESALPDSLARGSVNLANITMETYTQTFQEDIHEINNSNLANCFSCHQSANFDKKRPGKSPLFLSHLFGDYLLFTKPALAATGKNANNLDNSRAKRIKEIEALKTQQLVDFINEKKQKK
;
A
#
# COMPACT_ATOMS: atom_id res chain seq x y z
N MET A 1 -66.24 -23.90 16.70
CA MET A 1 -64.84 -23.61 17.09
C MET A 1 -63.81 -24.03 16.03
N LYS A 2 -63.92 -25.20 15.37
CA LYS A 2 -62.91 -25.70 14.39
C LYS A 2 -62.62 -24.80 13.18
N LYS A 3 -63.60 -24.09 12.60
CA LYS A 3 -63.38 -23.19 11.44
C LYS A 3 -62.53 -21.95 11.74
N LYS A 4 -62.54 -21.43 12.98
CA LYS A 4 -61.73 -20.25 13.36
C LYS A 4 -60.24 -20.58 13.46
N TYR A 5 -59.90 -21.78 13.95
CA TYR A 5 -58.50 -22.21 14.03
C TYR A 5 -57.87 -22.46 12.66
N VAL A 6 -58.62 -23.00 11.69
CA VAL A 6 -58.12 -23.21 10.33
C VAL A 6 -57.79 -21.88 9.65
N ILE A 7 -58.62 -20.85 9.82
CA ILE A 7 -58.39 -19.52 9.24
C ILE A 7 -57.16 -18.86 9.86
N ILE A 8 -56.99 -18.97 11.18
CA ILE A 8 -55.83 -18.41 11.91
C ILE A 8 -54.54 -19.12 11.49
N SER A 9 -54.56 -20.46 11.34
CA SER A 9 -53.40 -21.22 10.88
C SER A 9 -53.03 -20.87 9.43
N LEU A 10 -54.01 -20.67 8.54
CA LEU A 10 -53.74 -20.26 7.16
C LEU A 10 -53.10 -18.86 7.08
N LEU A 11 -53.62 -17.91 7.88
CA LEU A 11 -53.07 -16.56 7.99
C LEU A 11 -51.63 -16.57 8.52
N LEU A 12 -51.33 -17.42 9.50
CA LEU A 12 -49.97 -17.54 10.02
C LEU A 12 -48.98 -18.07 8.98
N VAL A 13 -49.38 -19.07 8.19
CA VAL A 13 -48.55 -19.63 7.11
C VAL A 13 -48.31 -18.60 6.01
N ILE A 14 -49.32 -17.79 5.66
CA ILE A 14 -49.17 -16.71 4.68
C ILE A 14 -48.21 -15.63 5.20
N ILE A 15 -48.32 -15.23 6.48
CA ILE A 15 -47.42 -14.23 7.08
C ILE A 15 -45.97 -14.74 7.11
N VAL A 16 -45.75 -16.01 7.46
CA VAL A 16 -44.42 -16.63 7.45
C VAL A 16 -43.87 -16.76 6.03
N ALA A 17 -44.70 -17.14 5.06
CA ALA A 17 -44.30 -17.23 3.66
C ALA A 17 -43.96 -15.86 3.05
N VAL A 18 -44.73 -14.82 3.37
CA VAL A 18 -44.45 -13.43 2.95
C VAL A 18 -43.20 -12.89 3.65
N GLY A 19 -43.00 -13.21 4.94
CA GLY A 19 -41.78 -12.86 5.68
C GLY A 19 -40.54 -13.53 5.11
N LEU A 20 -40.61 -14.82 4.77
CA LEU A 20 -39.54 -15.56 4.09
C LEU A 20 -39.29 -15.05 2.67
N TRP A 21 -40.35 -14.73 1.94
CA TRP A 21 -40.22 -14.19 0.59
C TRP A 21 -39.59 -12.79 0.62
N LEU A 22 -39.99 -11.91 1.53
CA LEU A 22 -39.34 -10.61 1.75
C LEU A 22 -37.89 -10.75 2.21
N PHE A 23 -37.59 -11.72 3.09
CA PHE A 23 -36.22 -12.00 3.54
C PHE A 23 -35.32 -12.49 2.39
N LEU A 24 -35.86 -13.34 1.50
CA LEU A 24 -35.15 -13.84 0.32
C LEU A 24 -35.05 -12.79 -0.80
N PHE A 25 -36.08 -11.97 -1.01
CA PHE A 25 -36.06 -10.85 -1.98
C PHE A 25 -35.08 -9.76 -1.57
N ASN A 26 -34.95 -9.49 -0.27
CA ASN A 26 -33.98 -8.54 0.24
C ASN A 26 -32.54 -9.07 0.18
N LYS A 27 -32.36 -10.39 -0.01
CA LYS A 27 -31.06 -11.03 -0.24
C LYS A 27 -30.70 -11.08 -1.73
N SER A 28 -31.67 -11.04 -2.64
CA SER A 28 -31.44 -11.08 -4.10
C SER A 28 -31.20 -9.72 -4.75
N ASN A 29 -31.50 -8.61 -4.06
CA ASN A 29 -31.12 -7.27 -4.50
C ASN A 29 -29.82 -6.87 -3.79
N GLY A 30 -28.69 -7.01 -4.48
CA GLY A 30 -27.34 -6.65 -4.02
C GLY A 30 -27.13 -5.15 -3.81
N LEU A 31 -27.86 -4.59 -2.84
CA LEU A 31 -27.65 -3.26 -2.31
C LEU A 31 -27.29 -3.42 -0.84
N TYR A 32 -26.07 -3.04 -0.47
CA TYR A 32 -25.80 -2.74 0.93
C TYR A 32 -26.75 -1.58 1.31
N LYS A 33 -27.42 -1.67 2.46
CA LYS A 33 -28.04 -0.49 3.11
C LYS A 33 -26.99 0.61 3.06
N ASP A 34 -27.26 1.72 2.38
CA ASP A 34 -26.39 2.90 2.11
C ASP A 34 -26.06 3.15 0.61
N GLY A 35 -26.56 2.33 -0.32
CA GLY A 35 -26.46 2.62 -1.77
C GLY A 35 -25.18 2.16 -2.47
N VAL A 36 -24.36 1.35 -1.79
CA VAL A 36 -23.15 0.74 -2.35
C VAL A 36 -23.53 -0.49 -3.19
N LYS A 37 -23.14 -0.50 -4.48
CA LYS A 37 -23.26 -1.70 -5.33
C LYS A 37 -22.25 -2.76 -4.89
N THR A 38 -22.71 -3.99 -4.69
CA THR A 38 -21.87 -5.10 -4.20
C THR A 38 -20.81 -5.57 -5.20
N SER A 39 -21.02 -5.32 -6.50
CA SER A 39 -20.12 -5.70 -7.58
C SER A 39 -19.92 -4.55 -8.58
N TYR A 40 -18.75 -4.49 -9.20
CA TYR A 40 -18.54 -3.67 -10.40
C TYR A 40 -19.49 -4.10 -11.51
N ALA A 41 -19.77 -3.19 -12.45
CA ALA A 41 -20.48 -3.56 -13.67
C ALA A 41 -19.71 -4.68 -14.37
N SER A 42 -20.33 -5.86 -14.51
CA SER A 42 -19.77 -6.94 -15.32
C SER A 42 -19.97 -6.58 -16.80
N THR A 43 -19.05 -5.82 -17.38
CA THR A 43 -18.97 -5.65 -18.83
C THR A 43 -17.78 -6.42 -19.39
N SER A 44 -17.98 -6.88 -20.63
CA SER A 44 -17.25 -7.89 -21.38
C SER A 44 -15.71 -7.77 -21.40
N ALA A 45 -15.06 -8.92 -21.22
CA ALA A 45 -14.04 -9.58 -22.06
C ALA A 45 -13.03 -8.80 -22.94
N ASP A 46 -12.88 -7.49 -22.78
CA ASP A 46 -11.73 -6.78 -23.36
C ASP A 46 -10.58 -6.85 -22.36
N ALA A 47 -9.44 -7.38 -22.82
CA ALA A 47 -8.23 -7.47 -22.01
C ALA A 47 -7.83 -6.08 -21.52
N CYS A 48 -7.39 -5.96 -20.26
CA CYS A 48 -6.92 -4.68 -19.73
C CYS A 48 -5.58 -4.32 -20.38
N ASP A 49 -5.65 -3.52 -21.44
CA ASP A 49 -4.49 -3.21 -22.28
C ASP A 49 -3.83 -1.87 -21.91
N CYS A 50 -2.57 -1.70 -22.30
CA CYS A 50 -1.87 -0.43 -22.14
C CYS A 50 -2.21 0.56 -23.27
N GLU A 51 -2.22 1.86 -23.01
CA GLU A 51 -2.50 2.83 -24.06
C GLU A 51 -1.25 3.15 -24.89
N THR A 52 -1.41 3.24 -26.21
CA THR A 52 -0.33 3.64 -27.12
C THR A 52 0.23 5.03 -26.81
N SER A 53 -0.59 5.91 -26.20
CA SER A 53 -0.22 7.27 -25.80
C SER A 53 0.88 7.32 -24.73
N TRP A 54 1.14 6.20 -24.04
CA TRP A 54 2.19 6.10 -23.02
C TRP A 54 3.58 5.86 -23.61
N PHE A 55 3.68 5.64 -24.93
CA PHE A 55 4.94 5.30 -25.58
C PHE A 55 5.29 6.29 -26.70
N PRO A 56 6.58 6.67 -26.86
CA PRO A 56 7.72 6.24 -26.05
C PRO A 56 7.67 6.79 -24.61
N HIS A 57 8.33 6.10 -23.67
CA HIS A 57 8.21 6.35 -22.22
C HIS A 57 8.52 7.81 -21.83
N ASP A 58 9.49 8.44 -22.49
CA ASP A 58 9.87 9.85 -22.29
C ASP A 58 8.74 10.85 -22.62
N GLN A 59 7.71 10.41 -23.35
CA GLN A 59 6.54 11.20 -23.72
C GLN A 59 5.28 10.84 -22.93
N THR A 60 5.36 9.92 -21.96
CA THR A 60 4.19 9.50 -21.18
C THR A 60 3.48 10.71 -20.54
N PRO A 61 2.17 10.90 -20.82
CA PRO A 61 1.41 11.97 -20.22
C PRO A 61 1.07 11.65 -18.76
N ALA A 62 0.85 12.68 -17.95
CA ALA A 62 0.26 12.48 -16.63
C ALA A 62 -1.16 11.90 -16.80
N PRO A 63 -1.60 10.97 -15.93
CA PRO A 63 -2.97 10.47 -15.98
C PRO A 63 -3.96 11.59 -15.71
N LYS A 64 -5.15 11.49 -16.31
CA LYS A 64 -6.30 12.31 -15.93
C LYS A 64 -6.86 11.76 -14.63
N GLU A 65 -6.97 12.60 -13.60
CA GLU A 65 -7.37 12.16 -12.25
C GLU A 65 -8.63 12.88 -11.73
N GLY A 66 -9.00 14.01 -12.33
CA GLY A 66 -10.13 14.86 -11.91
C GLY A 66 -11.34 14.76 -12.82
N ASP A 67 -12.04 15.88 -13.00
CA ASP A 67 -13.22 15.94 -13.87
C ASP A 67 -12.88 15.51 -15.32
N GLY A 68 -13.72 14.66 -15.90
CA GLY A 68 -13.49 14.03 -17.21
C GLY A 68 -12.42 12.93 -17.24
N SER A 69 -11.94 12.46 -16.09
CA SER A 69 -11.16 11.21 -15.97
C SER A 69 -12.07 9.98 -15.98
N PRO A 70 -11.54 8.76 -16.15
CA PRO A 70 -12.32 7.52 -15.98
C PRO A 70 -12.99 7.41 -14.60
N PHE A 71 -12.44 8.08 -13.58
CA PHE A 71 -12.98 8.11 -12.22
C PHE A 71 -14.07 9.18 -12.00
N ASP A 72 -14.29 10.07 -12.97
CA ASP A 72 -15.42 11.00 -12.99
C ASP A 72 -16.67 10.32 -13.62
N SER A 73 -16.96 9.12 -13.12
CA SER A 73 -18.05 8.26 -13.56
C SER A 73 -18.76 7.68 -12.33
N GLU A 74 -20.05 7.35 -12.48
CA GLU A 74 -20.79 6.62 -11.43
C GLU A 74 -20.34 5.17 -11.28
N THR A 75 -19.69 4.62 -12.30
CA THR A 75 -19.15 3.26 -12.31
C THR A 75 -17.75 3.22 -12.88
N THR A 76 -16.88 2.44 -12.24
CA THR A 76 -15.50 2.19 -12.66
C THR A 76 -15.29 0.70 -12.97
N THR A 77 -14.16 0.38 -13.58
CA THR A 77 -13.70 -1.00 -13.82
C THR A 77 -12.37 -1.22 -13.11
N ASN A 78 -12.00 -2.49 -12.85
CA ASN A 78 -10.66 -2.79 -12.32
C ASN A 78 -9.55 -2.26 -13.25
N CYS A 79 -9.79 -2.30 -14.58
CA CYS A 79 -8.81 -1.85 -15.54
C CYS A 79 -8.49 -0.35 -15.40
N ASP A 80 -9.47 0.50 -15.08
CA ASP A 80 -9.23 1.94 -14.87
C ASP A 80 -8.16 2.18 -13.78
N PHE A 81 -8.19 1.40 -12.68
CA PHE A 81 -7.21 1.48 -11.60
C PHE A 81 -5.84 0.94 -12.01
N HIS A 82 -5.80 -0.16 -12.77
CA HIS A 82 -4.54 -0.73 -13.26
C HIS A 82 -3.88 0.17 -14.29
N GLN A 83 -4.66 0.75 -15.22
CA GLN A 83 -4.19 1.71 -16.22
C GLN A 83 -3.68 2.98 -15.55
N TRP A 84 -4.42 3.55 -14.61
CA TRP A 84 -3.94 4.69 -13.82
C TRP A 84 -2.63 4.37 -13.12
N SER A 85 -2.51 3.18 -12.50
CA SER A 85 -1.32 2.77 -11.76
C SER A 85 -0.09 2.74 -12.67
N TRP A 86 -0.18 2.04 -13.82
CA TRP A 86 0.91 1.96 -14.80
C TRP A 86 1.24 3.31 -15.41
N GLN A 87 0.23 4.06 -15.86
CA GLN A 87 0.43 5.39 -16.45
C GLN A 87 1.10 6.33 -15.45
N LYS A 88 0.69 6.32 -14.18
CA LYS A 88 1.30 7.15 -13.14
C LYS A 88 2.75 6.74 -12.89
N PHE A 89 3.06 5.44 -12.80
CA PHE A 89 4.43 4.95 -12.65
C PHE A 89 5.32 5.40 -13.81
N LEU A 90 4.87 5.21 -15.06
CA LEU A 90 5.59 5.67 -16.24
C LEU A 90 5.76 7.20 -16.22
N TRP A 91 4.71 7.96 -15.92
CA TRP A 91 4.81 9.41 -15.84
C TRP A 91 5.81 9.90 -14.77
N VAL A 92 5.86 9.29 -13.59
CA VAL A 92 6.81 9.68 -12.55
C VAL A 92 8.23 9.18 -12.82
N THR A 93 8.40 8.10 -13.59
CA THR A 93 9.70 7.52 -13.94
C THR A 93 10.24 7.96 -15.29
N LYS A 94 9.46 8.71 -16.08
CA LYS A 94 9.91 9.21 -17.39
C LYS A 94 11.20 10.02 -17.27
N PRO A 95 12.18 9.80 -18.15
CA PRO A 95 13.43 10.53 -18.12
C PRO A 95 13.22 12.01 -18.48
N LEU A 96 13.82 12.89 -17.70
CA LEU A 96 13.97 14.30 -17.99
C LEU A 96 15.22 14.55 -18.86
N PRO A 97 15.41 15.76 -19.43
CA PRO A 97 16.58 16.06 -20.27
C PRO A 97 17.95 15.81 -19.62
N ASN A 98 18.02 15.77 -18.28
CA ASN A 98 19.24 15.46 -17.52
C ASN A 98 19.44 13.96 -17.27
N GLY A 99 18.55 13.09 -17.77
CA GLY A 99 18.58 11.64 -17.59
C GLY A 99 17.95 11.10 -16.30
N ASN A 100 17.61 11.96 -15.34
CA ASN A 100 16.90 11.53 -14.14
C ASN A 100 15.40 11.32 -14.43
N PRO A 101 14.74 10.36 -13.75
CA PRO A 101 13.29 10.24 -13.77
C PRO A 101 12.64 11.48 -13.13
N PHE A 102 11.45 11.84 -13.62
CA PHE A 102 10.68 12.99 -13.16
C PHE A 102 10.62 13.13 -11.64
N PHE A 103 10.38 12.02 -10.91
CA PHE A 103 10.20 12.06 -9.46
C PHE A 103 11.44 12.51 -8.67
N LEU A 104 12.66 12.23 -9.15
CA LEU A 104 13.88 12.61 -8.42
C LEU A 104 14.14 14.11 -8.46
N ASP A 105 13.62 14.81 -9.47
CA ASP A 105 13.89 16.23 -9.69
C ASP A 105 12.68 17.14 -9.48
N SER A 106 11.46 16.59 -9.59
CA SER A 106 10.22 17.39 -9.62
C SER A 106 9.33 17.19 -8.39
N LEU A 107 9.65 16.23 -7.50
CA LEU A 107 8.94 16.00 -6.24
C LEU A 107 9.84 16.33 -5.04
N ASP A 108 9.21 16.66 -3.92
CA ASP A 108 9.91 16.95 -2.67
C ASP A 108 10.33 15.65 -1.98
N LEU A 109 11.64 15.45 -1.78
CA LEU A 109 12.16 14.38 -0.94
C LEU A 109 11.94 14.75 0.55
N VAL A 110 11.21 13.90 1.27
CA VAL A 110 10.85 14.13 2.68
C VAL A 110 11.18 12.96 3.61
N SER A 111 11.33 13.27 4.90
CA SER A 111 11.43 12.29 5.97
C SER A 111 10.06 11.64 6.26
N PRO A 112 10.00 10.56 7.07
CA PRO A 112 8.71 10.01 7.52
C PRO A 112 7.84 11.01 8.30
N GLN A 113 8.46 12.03 8.90
CA GLN A 113 7.76 13.14 9.56
C GLN A 113 7.43 14.29 8.60
N MET A 114 7.51 14.06 7.28
CA MET A 114 7.24 15.03 6.21
C MET A 114 8.15 16.26 6.20
N GLU A 115 9.34 16.17 6.82
CA GLU A 115 10.33 17.24 6.76
C GLU A 115 11.14 17.14 5.47
N GLU A 116 11.45 18.28 4.86
CA GLU A 116 12.32 18.31 3.68
C GLU A 116 13.69 17.71 3.99
N VAL A 117 14.15 16.81 3.13
CA VAL A 117 15.49 16.24 3.20
C VAL A 117 16.39 17.07 2.31
N ALA A 118 17.26 17.88 2.94
CA ALA A 118 18.21 18.70 2.22
C ALA A 118 19.23 17.83 1.45
N PRO A 119 19.66 18.26 0.25
CA PRO A 119 20.74 17.61 -0.48
C PRO A 119 22.00 17.42 0.37
N GLN A 120 22.67 16.27 0.22
CA GLN A 120 23.88 15.94 0.94
C GLN A 120 24.99 15.69 -0.08
N LEU A 121 26.20 16.22 0.17
CA LEU A 121 27.32 16.13 -0.78
C LEU A 121 26.98 16.70 -2.18
N GLY A 122 26.05 17.64 -2.27
CA GLY A 122 25.53 18.17 -3.54
C GLY A 122 24.57 17.23 -4.30
N ILE A 123 24.18 16.09 -3.70
CA ILE A 123 23.28 15.09 -4.29
C ILE A 123 21.89 15.24 -3.66
N LYS A 124 20.86 15.37 -4.50
CA LYS A 124 19.45 15.49 -4.06
C LYS A 124 18.94 14.24 -3.36
N LEU A 125 19.23 13.06 -3.90
CA LEU A 125 18.82 11.78 -3.32
C LEU A 125 19.71 11.47 -2.09
N ALA A 126 19.27 11.93 -0.92
CA ALA A 126 19.89 11.60 0.35
C ALA A 126 19.10 10.49 1.06
N LEU A 127 19.80 9.41 1.43
CA LEU A 127 19.21 8.17 1.95
C LEU A 127 19.72 7.88 3.35
N SER A 128 18.80 7.89 4.32
CA SER A 128 19.07 7.55 5.74
C SER A 128 18.07 6.53 6.31
N SER A 129 16.89 6.40 5.70
CA SER A 129 15.86 5.46 6.15
C SER A 129 16.14 4.05 5.65
N ILE A 130 16.06 3.07 6.55
CA ILE A 130 16.29 1.63 6.27
C ILE A 130 15.19 0.72 6.83
N ASN A 131 14.19 1.29 7.49
CA ASN A 131 13.15 0.55 8.17
C ASN A 131 11.93 0.36 7.26
N GLN A 132 11.45 -0.88 7.17
CA GLN A 132 10.21 -1.24 6.50
C GLN A 132 8.97 -0.89 7.33
N ALA A 133 7.80 -1.04 6.71
CA ALA A 133 6.54 -1.05 7.45
C ALA A 133 6.56 -2.13 8.56
N GLY A 134 5.74 -1.95 9.59
CA GLY A 134 5.66 -2.91 10.69
C GLY A 134 6.63 -2.61 11.84
N PHE A 135 7.34 -3.62 12.32
CA PHE A 135 8.22 -3.56 13.49
C PHE A 135 9.64 -3.04 13.19
N SER A 136 9.75 -2.01 12.33
CA SER A 136 11.02 -1.40 11.91
C SER A 136 12.04 -2.41 11.37
N ALA A 137 11.55 -3.39 10.61
CA ALA A 137 12.38 -4.44 10.05
C ALA A 137 13.36 -3.87 9.01
N VAL A 138 14.56 -4.46 8.93
CA VAL A 138 15.61 -4.06 7.97
C VAL A 138 15.81 -5.17 6.96
N LEU A 139 15.57 -4.85 5.68
CA LEU A 139 15.83 -5.76 4.57
C LEU A 139 17.28 -5.64 4.11
N ARG A 140 17.94 -6.79 3.93
CA ARG A 140 19.32 -6.90 3.44
C ARG A 140 19.38 -7.89 2.28
N SER A 141 20.27 -7.67 1.33
CA SER A 141 20.49 -8.62 0.24
C SER A 141 21.15 -9.90 0.71
N ASN A 142 20.85 -10.99 0.01
CA ASN A 142 21.48 -12.28 0.15
C ASN A 142 22.97 -12.19 -0.26
N PRO A 143 23.93 -12.40 0.66
CA PRO A 143 25.35 -12.34 0.33
C PRO A 143 25.78 -13.38 -0.72
N LYS A 144 25.08 -14.52 -0.84
CA LYS A 144 25.44 -15.56 -1.83
C LYS A 144 25.09 -15.16 -3.27
N PHE A 145 24.26 -14.13 -3.45
CA PHE A 145 23.88 -13.63 -4.77
C PHE A 145 25.05 -12.96 -5.51
N ASN A 146 25.86 -12.15 -4.81
CA ASN A 146 26.96 -11.40 -5.42
C ASN A 146 28.21 -11.25 -4.51
N ASN A 147 28.36 -12.11 -3.48
CA ASN A 147 29.40 -12.02 -2.44
C ASN A 147 29.43 -10.68 -1.66
N VAL A 148 28.36 -9.88 -1.78
CA VAL A 148 28.19 -8.59 -1.13
C VAL A 148 26.77 -8.53 -0.57
N ALA A 149 26.65 -8.26 0.73
CA ALA A 149 25.37 -7.95 1.37
C ALA A 149 25.31 -6.45 1.67
N ASP A 150 24.26 -5.78 1.19
CA ASP A 150 23.98 -4.37 1.51
C ASP A 150 22.54 -4.24 2.02
N THR A 151 22.27 -3.12 2.67
CA THR A 151 20.97 -2.78 3.25
C THR A 151 20.12 -2.07 2.20
N VAL A 152 18.81 -2.34 2.21
CA VAL A 152 17.85 -1.59 1.41
C VAL A 152 17.52 -0.28 2.12
N TYR A 153 17.62 0.82 1.37
CA TYR A 153 17.30 2.18 1.81
C TYR A 153 16.00 2.66 1.19
N TYR A 154 15.30 3.57 1.86
CA TYR A 154 14.04 4.12 1.41
C TYR A 154 14.10 5.64 1.25
N SER A 155 13.40 6.14 0.24
CA SER A 155 13.07 7.57 0.08
C SER A 155 11.56 7.75 -0.07
N ILE A 156 11.06 8.89 0.40
CA ILE A 156 9.66 9.29 0.29
C ILE A 156 9.62 10.60 -0.49
N HIS A 157 8.83 10.64 -1.55
CA HIS A 157 8.69 11.80 -2.42
C HIS A 157 7.23 12.22 -2.46
N ILE A 158 6.95 13.49 -2.24
CA ILE A 158 5.58 14.02 -2.26
C ILE A 158 5.46 15.18 -3.24
N ASN A 159 4.27 15.37 -3.79
CA ASN A 159 4.00 16.58 -4.54
C ASN A 159 3.56 17.74 -3.64
N LYS A 160 3.68 18.95 -4.17
CA LYS A 160 3.28 20.18 -3.47
C LYS A 160 1.83 20.14 -2.96
N LEU A 161 0.93 19.52 -3.72
CA LEU A 161 -0.49 19.48 -3.40
C LEU A 161 -0.76 18.68 -2.11
N LEU A 162 -0.14 17.50 -1.96
CA LEU A 162 -0.21 16.71 -0.73
C LEU A 162 0.39 17.49 0.45
N LYS A 163 1.59 18.05 0.25
CA LYS A 163 2.32 18.79 1.27
C LYS A 163 1.53 19.98 1.80
N ASP A 164 1.01 20.83 0.92
CA ASP A 164 0.25 22.03 1.30
C ASP A 164 -1.00 21.67 2.10
N LYS A 165 -1.74 20.63 1.68
CA LYS A 165 -2.91 20.16 2.42
C LYS A 165 -2.53 19.62 3.80
N ALA A 166 -1.50 18.78 3.89
CA ALA A 166 -1.04 18.22 5.16
C ALA A 166 -0.61 19.33 6.15
N VAL A 167 0.17 20.32 5.68
CA VAL A 167 0.61 21.46 6.48
C VAL A 167 -0.57 22.28 7.00
N LEU A 168 -1.52 22.61 6.12
CA LEU A 168 -2.72 23.38 6.47
C LEU A 168 -3.56 22.65 7.52
N MET A 169 -3.87 21.37 7.28
CA MET A 169 -4.71 20.58 8.18
C MET A 169 -4.05 20.37 9.55
N ALA A 170 -2.75 20.09 9.59
CA ALA A 170 -2.02 19.94 10.84
C ALA A 170 -2.00 21.25 11.65
N SER A 171 -1.83 22.40 10.98
CA SER A 171 -1.89 23.72 11.62
C SER A 171 -3.27 24.00 12.23
N LEU A 172 -4.35 23.73 11.50
CA LEU A 172 -5.73 23.91 12.00
C LEU A 172 -6.03 22.99 13.18
N ILE A 173 -5.59 21.73 13.14
CA ILE A 173 -5.80 20.78 14.25
C ILE A 173 -4.96 21.16 15.47
N ASN A 174 -3.68 21.48 15.27
CA ASN A 174 -2.79 21.85 16.38
C ASN A 174 -3.18 23.18 17.04
N SER A 175 -3.83 24.09 16.31
CA SER A 175 -4.39 25.34 16.87
C SER A 175 -5.79 25.20 17.47
N GLY A 176 -6.42 24.02 17.36
CA GLY A 176 -7.78 23.76 17.84
C GLY A 176 -8.89 24.35 16.97
N LYS A 177 -8.56 24.90 15.79
CA LYS A 177 -9.54 25.43 14.82
C LYS A 177 -10.27 24.34 14.04
N LEU A 178 -9.68 23.14 13.97
CA LEU A 178 -10.28 21.95 13.37
C LEU A 178 -10.18 20.81 14.39
N PRO A 179 -11.27 20.09 14.73
CA PRO A 179 -11.17 18.89 15.55
C PRO A 179 -10.32 17.80 14.89
N VAL A 180 -9.68 16.97 15.71
CA VAL A 180 -8.91 15.80 15.24
C VAL A 180 -9.82 14.82 14.49
N SER A 181 -11.04 14.61 15.00
CA SER A 181 -12.09 13.92 14.26
C SER A 181 -12.72 14.87 13.25
N ASN A 182 -12.59 14.58 11.96
CA ASN A 182 -13.15 15.36 10.86
C ASN A 182 -13.25 14.50 9.60
N LEU A 183 -13.86 15.03 8.53
CA LEU A 183 -14.01 14.35 7.24
C LEU A 183 -13.17 15.01 6.13
N GLU A 184 -12.10 15.71 6.49
CA GLU A 184 -11.18 16.28 5.51
C GLU A 184 -10.45 15.16 4.75
N THR A 185 -10.17 15.40 3.47
CA THR A 185 -9.45 14.47 2.60
C THR A 185 -8.30 15.18 1.91
N PHE A 186 -7.36 14.42 1.35
CA PHE A 186 -6.42 14.98 0.40
C PHE A 186 -7.15 15.31 -0.93
N PRO A 187 -6.73 16.38 -1.62
CA PRO A 187 -7.33 16.75 -2.91
C PRO A 187 -6.91 15.79 -4.02
N VAL A 188 -7.73 15.70 -5.07
CA VAL A 188 -7.42 14.97 -6.30
C VAL A 188 -6.06 15.41 -6.87
N GLY A 189 -5.23 14.44 -7.24
CA GLY A 189 -3.87 14.64 -7.72
C GLY A 189 -2.81 14.72 -6.61
N ALA A 190 -3.19 14.66 -5.32
CA ALA A 190 -2.23 14.49 -4.24
C ALA A 190 -1.47 13.17 -4.45
N LEU A 191 -0.13 13.21 -4.31
CA LEU A 191 0.75 12.11 -4.67
C LEU A 191 1.81 11.89 -3.59
N GLU A 192 1.97 10.65 -3.18
CA GLU A 192 3.08 10.14 -2.39
C GLU A 192 3.74 8.98 -3.14
N LEU A 193 5.07 8.99 -3.22
CA LEU A 193 5.88 7.87 -3.67
C LEU A 193 6.76 7.41 -2.52
N LYS A 194 6.89 6.10 -2.36
CA LYS A 194 7.95 5.50 -1.55
C LYS A 194 8.79 4.65 -2.47
N ALA A 195 10.11 4.82 -2.47
CA ALA A 195 11.03 4.12 -3.36
C ALA A 195 12.12 3.40 -2.57
N SER A 196 12.46 2.19 -2.97
CA SER A 196 13.49 1.35 -2.34
C SER A 196 14.73 1.29 -3.21
N TRP A 197 15.89 1.34 -2.56
CA TRP A 197 17.19 1.50 -3.18
C TRP A 197 18.20 0.57 -2.55
N ILE A 198 19.10 0.00 -3.34
CA ILE A 198 20.26 -0.73 -2.83
C ILE A 198 21.53 -0.25 -3.51
N ASN A 199 22.67 -0.36 -2.82
CA ASN A 199 23.95 -0.16 -3.47
C ASN A 199 24.11 -1.13 -4.64
N ILE A 200 24.52 -0.62 -5.80
CA ILE A 200 24.67 -1.40 -7.02
C ILE A 200 25.65 -2.57 -6.87
N ASP A 201 26.60 -2.48 -5.93
CA ASP A 201 27.57 -3.55 -5.65
C ASP A 201 26.91 -4.82 -5.08
N ALA A 202 25.70 -4.74 -4.54
CA ALA A 202 24.92 -5.91 -4.14
C ALA A 202 24.31 -6.66 -5.33
N ILE A 203 24.29 -6.06 -6.53
CA ILE A 203 23.70 -6.62 -7.75
C ILE A 203 24.82 -7.17 -8.64
N ALA A 204 24.64 -8.41 -9.12
CA ALA A 204 25.60 -9.07 -10.00
C ALA A 204 25.87 -8.23 -11.26
N LYS A 205 27.14 -8.13 -11.66
CA LYS A 205 27.58 -7.21 -12.71
C LYS A 205 26.80 -7.34 -14.01
N ALA A 206 26.44 -8.58 -14.39
CA ALA A 206 25.68 -8.89 -15.59
C ALA A 206 24.23 -8.35 -15.58
N GLN A 207 23.65 -8.12 -14.40
CA GLN A 207 22.28 -7.65 -14.23
C GLN A 207 22.18 -6.14 -13.97
N GLN A 208 23.30 -5.45 -13.69
CA GLN A 208 23.28 -4.02 -13.33
C GLN A 208 22.65 -3.13 -14.42
N GLN A 209 22.77 -3.52 -15.69
CA GLN A 209 22.20 -2.78 -16.83
C GLN A 209 20.67 -2.81 -16.87
N ASP A 210 20.05 -3.73 -16.13
CA ASP A 210 18.60 -3.92 -16.11
C ASP A 210 17.89 -2.98 -15.12
N TYR A 211 18.64 -2.35 -14.23
CA TYR A 211 18.12 -1.45 -13.21
C TYR A 211 18.22 0.01 -13.64
N PHE A 212 17.26 0.83 -13.22
CA PHE A 212 17.50 2.26 -13.13
C PHE A 212 18.54 2.52 -12.03
N THR A 213 19.59 3.28 -12.35
CA THR A 213 20.67 3.59 -11.40
C THR A 213 20.95 5.09 -11.34
N THR A 214 21.31 5.57 -10.15
CA THR A 214 21.67 6.98 -9.94
C THR A 214 22.66 7.14 -8.79
N LYS A 215 23.20 8.35 -8.61
CA LYS A 215 24.03 8.69 -7.45
C LYS A 215 23.13 9.07 -6.26
N ALA A 216 23.45 8.54 -5.10
CA ALA A 216 22.83 8.90 -3.83
C ALA A 216 23.88 9.24 -2.78
N ALA A 217 23.55 10.17 -1.89
CA ALA A 217 24.26 10.36 -0.64
C ALA A 217 23.66 9.43 0.42
N VAL A 218 24.37 8.36 0.76
CA VAL A 218 23.89 7.32 1.67
C VAL A 218 24.51 7.53 3.05
N GLN A 219 23.68 7.59 4.09
CA GLN A 219 24.15 7.68 5.47
C GLN A 219 24.67 6.31 5.93
N ASN A 220 25.94 6.29 6.37
CA ASN A 220 26.57 5.10 6.94
C ASN A 220 26.21 4.94 8.43
N SER A 221 26.66 3.83 9.04
CA SER A 221 26.43 3.53 10.46
C SER A 221 27.05 4.53 11.44
N LYS A 222 27.99 5.37 10.98
CA LYS A 222 28.59 6.47 11.76
C LYS A 222 27.81 7.79 11.63
N GLY A 223 26.66 7.78 10.93
CA GLY A 223 25.86 8.96 10.66
C GLY A 223 26.40 9.88 9.57
N GLN A 224 27.47 9.48 8.87
CA GLN A 224 28.11 10.28 7.82
C GLN A 224 27.56 9.91 6.44
N TYR A 225 27.33 10.92 5.60
CA TYR A 225 26.94 10.69 4.21
C TYR A 225 28.15 10.32 3.35
N VAL A 226 27.99 9.29 2.52
CA VAL A 226 28.95 8.88 1.50
C VAL A 226 28.24 8.75 0.16
N GLN A 227 28.90 9.13 -0.92
CA GLN A 227 28.34 8.95 -2.26
C GLN A 227 28.38 7.47 -2.66
N LYS A 228 27.24 6.90 -3.05
CA LYS A 228 27.12 5.57 -3.64
C LYS A 228 26.36 5.63 -4.97
N THR A 229 26.60 4.67 -5.85
CA THR A 229 25.66 4.38 -6.95
C THR A 229 24.61 3.42 -6.42
N VAL A 230 23.34 3.77 -6.55
CA VAL A 230 22.22 2.94 -6.10
C VAL A 230 21.34 2.53 -7.26
N ALA A 231 20.72 1.36 -7.14
CA ALA A 231 19.73 0.81 -8.05
C ALA A 231 18.34 0.91 -7.43
N LEU A 232 17.33 1.32 -8.21
CA LEU A 232 15.93 1.32 -7.79
C LEU A 232 15.42 -0.12 -7.78
N LEU A 233 14.83 -0.55 -6.66
CA LEU A 233 14.32 -1.92 -6.52
C LEU A 233 12.79 -2.00 -6.63
N GLY A 234 12.08 -1.00 -6.11
CA GLY A 234 10.63 -0.97 -6.12
C GLY A 234 10.08 0.39 -5.73
N MET A 235 8.81 0.60 -6.00
CA MET A 235 8.12 1.88 -5.78
C MET A 235 6.65 1.66 -5.41
N HIS A 236 6.21 2.32 -4.35
CA HIS A 236 4.79 2.63 -4.17
C HIS A 236 4.44 3.91 -4.91
N VAL A 237 3.32 3.87 -5.62
CA VAL A 237 2.69 5.02 -6.26
C VAL A 237 1.31 5.18 -5.63
N VAL A 238 1.16 6.19 -4.77
CA VAL A 238 -0.06 6.42 -3.98
C VAL A 238 -0.66 7.76 -4.35
N GLY A 239 -1.89 7.77 -4.87
CA GLY A 239 -2.48 8.99 -5.42
C GLY A 239 -3.99 9.08 -5.25
N VAL A 240 -4.49 10.31 -5.08
CA VAL A 240 -5.93 10.59 -5.00
C VAL A 240 -6.48 10.85 -6.40
N VAL A 241 -7.53 10.13 -6.76
CA VAL A 241 -8.32 10.40 -7.98
C VAL A 241 -9.74 10.82 -7.60
N LYS A 242 -10.51 11.36 -8.57
CA LYS A 242 -11.92 11.71 -8.39
C LYS A 242 -12.68 10.52 -7.82
N ASN A 243 -13.60 10.77 -6.88
CA ASN A 243 -14.42 9.75 -6.22
C ASN A 243 -13.68 8.65 -5.44
N HIS A 244 -12.35 8.79 -5.25
CA HIS A 244 -11.53 7.87 -4.45
C HIS A 244 -10.63 8.63 -3.46
N PRO A 245 -11.21 9.19 -2.37
CA PRO A 245 -10.46 9.96 -1.36
C PRO A 245 -9.53 9.10 -0.48
N GLU A 246 -9.63 7.78 -0.57
CA GLU A 246 -8.82 6.80 0.15
C GLU A 246 -7.42 6.55 -0.44
N PHE A 247 -7.12 7.22 -1.56
CA PHE A 247 -5.99 6.96 -2.46
C PHE A 247 -6.09 5.59 -3.18
N ILE A 248 -5.57 5.54 -4.40
CA ILE A 248 -5.18 4.27 -5.02
C ILE A 248 -3.77 3.94 -4.52
N TRP A 249 -3.57 2.73 -4.01
CA TRP A 249 -2.29 2.25 -3.50
C TRP A 249 -1.69 1.24 -4.47
N ALA A 250 -0.78 1.67 -5.34
CA ALA A 250 -0.15 0.81 -6.34
C ALA A 250 1.30 0.48 -5.97
N THR A 251 1.77 -0.71 -6.36
CA THR A 251 3.15 -1.13 -6.11
C THR A 251 3.85 -1.73 -7.33
N PHE A 252 5.13 -1.41 -7.46
CA PHE A 252 5.99 -1.79 -8.56
C PHE A 252 7.30 -2.37 -8.03
N GLU A 253 7.82 -3.38 -8.72
CA GLU A 253 9.03 -4.10 -8.32
C GLU A 253 9.90 -4.37 -9.54
N HIS A 254 11.22 -4.36 -9.36
CA HIS A 254 12.14 -4.96 -10.32
C HIS A 254 11.94 -6.49 -10.34
N LYS A 255 12.04 -7.10 -11.52
CA LYS A 255 11.87 -8.55 -11.69
C LYS A 255 12.96 -9.35 -10.95
N ASP A 256 12.66 -10.61 -10.67
CA ASP A 256 13.61 -11.64 -10.23
C ASP A 256 14.39 -11.34 -8.92
N MET A 257 13.83 -10.54 -8.01
CA MET A 257 14.46 -10.26 -6.70
C MET A 257 14.19 -11.33 -5.64
N ALA A 258 13.01 -11.96 -5.68
CA ALA A 258 12.59 -13.03 -4.77
C ALA A 258 11.57 -13.96 -5.47
N PRO A 259 11.45 -15.22 -5.03
CA PRO A 259 10.45 -16.15 -5.56
C PRO A 259 9.05 -15.86 -5.00
N VAL A 260 8.04 -16.36 -5.69
CA VAL A 260 6.64 -16.41 -5.22
C VAL A 260 6.38 -17.71 -4.47
N TYR A 261 5.56 -17.68 -3.42
CA TYR A 261 5.10 -18.86 -2.71
C TYR A 261 4.17 -19.72 -3.58
N ASP A 262 4.56 -20.96 -3.84
CA ASP A 262 3.72 -21.94 -4.52
C ASP A 262 2.67 -22.47 -3.55
N LYS A 263 1.47 -21.89 -3.63
CA LYS A 263 0.34 -22.25 -2.77
C LYS A 263 -0.13 -23.68 -3.01
N LYS A 264 -0.02 -24.21 -4.22
CA LYS A 264 -0.44 -25.57 -4.54
C LYS A 264 0.49 -26.62 -3.91
N HIS A 265 1.80 -26.38 -3.93
CA HIS A 265 2.78 -27.33 -3.39
C HIS A 265 3.26 -26.99 -1.97
N ASN A 266 2.68 -25.96 -1.34
CA ASN A 266 3.05 -25.48 -0.01
C ASN A 266 4.56 -25.27 0.15
N SER A 267 5.19 -24.59 -0.81
CA SER A 267 6.64 -24.39 -0.80
C SER A 267 7.06 -23.12 -1.53
N VAL A 268 8.28 -22.68 -1.24
CA VAL A 268 8.99 -21.63 -1.97
C VAL A 268 10.23 -22.27 -2.55
N LYS A 269 10.45 -22.14 -3.85
CA LYS A 269 11.60 -22.73 -4.52
C LYS A 269 12.28 -21.73 -5.43
N SER A 270 13.60 -21.66 -5.33
CA SER A 270 14.44 -21.03 -6.34
C SER A 270 15.58 -21.97 -6.75
N VAL A 271 15.83 -22.07 -8.05
CA VAL A 271 16.96 -22.83 -8.61
C VAL A 271 18.26 -22.00 -8.66
N ASN A 272 18.15 -20.68 -8.55
CA ASN A 272 19.25 -19.72 -8.58
C ASN A 272 19.31 -18.94 -7.26
N GLU A 273 20.47 -18.37 -6.95
CA GLU A 273 20.53 -17.31 -5.95
C GLU A 273 19.74 -16.10 -6.47
N MET A 274 18.95 -15.49 -5.60
CA MET A 274 18.21 -14.24 -5.88
C MET A 274 18.63 -13.17 -4.89
N LEU A 275 18.31 -11.91 -5.21
CA LEU A 275 18.74 -10.75 -4.41
C LEU A 275 18.29 -10.87 -2.94
N PHE A 276 17.10 -11.42 -2.66
CA PHE A 276 16.58 -11.58 -1.30
C PHE A 276 16.29 -13.04 -0.88
N TYR A 277 16.58 -14.01 -1.75
CA TYR A 277 16.33 -15.42 -1.49
C TYR A 277 17.53 -16.29 -1.86
N GLU A 278 18.02 -17.05 -0.89
CA GLU A 278 19.06 -18.05 -1.08
C GLU A 278 18.50 -19.26 -1.82
N LYS A 279 19.23 -19.77 -2.82
CA LYS A 279 18.84 -20.95 -3.60
C LYS A 279 18.33 -22.10 -2.72
N GLY A 280 17.38 -22.85 -3.25
CA GLY A 280 16.84 -24.05 -2.61
C GLY A 280 15.34 -23.95 -2.34
N THR A 281 14.86 -24.80 -1.44
CA THR A 281 13.44 -24.92 -1.09
C THR A 281 13.22 -24.59 0.37
N SER A 282 12.17 -23.83 0.67
CA SER A 282 11.64 -23.62 2.03
C SER A 282 10.12 -23.79 2.03
N SER A 283 9.51 -23.82 3.21
CA SER A 283 8.06 -23.89 3.41
C SER A 283 7.68 -23.06 4.63
N GLY A 284 6.38 -22.76 4.79
CA GLY A 284 5.89 -21.91 5.87
C GLY A 284 6.25 -20.44 5.64
N ILE A 285 6.15 -19.62 6.69
CA ILE A 285 6.22 -18.16 6.57
C ILE A 285 7.43 -17.51 7.25
N ASP A 286 8.34 -18.29 7.84
CA ASP A 286 9.45 -17.71 8.62
C ASP A 286 10.45 -16.89 7.79
N GLY A 287 10.50 -17.11 6.47
CA GLY A 287 11.29 -16.28 5.54
C GLY A 287 10.76 -14.85 5.37
N ILE A 288 9.51 -14.60 5.77
CA ILE A 288 8.82 -13.30 5.70
C ILE A 288 8.33 -12.84 7.07
N ARG A 289 8.98 -13.26 8.16
CA ARG A 289 8.62 -12.84 9.52
C ARG A 289 9.73 -12.04 10.20
N TRP A 290 9.31 -11.00 10.88
CA TRP A 290 10.13 -10.20 11.78
C TRP A 290 9.40 -10.00 13.11
N LEU A 291 9.99 -10.45 14.21
CA LEU A 291 9.36 -10.37 15.52
C LEU A 291 9.57 -8.98 16.15
N LYS A 292 8.63 -8.53 16.97
CA LYS A 292 8.74 -7.27 17.71
C LYS A 292 10.03 -7.24 18.55
N GLY A 293 10.87 -6.24 18.34
CA GLY A 293 12.14 -6.08 19.05
C GLY A 293 13.28 -6.97 18.53
N ALA A 294 13.07 -7.73 17.46
CA ALA A 294 14.13 -8.49 16.82
C ALA A 294 15.10 -7.56 16.06
N THR A 295 16.33 -8.02 15.89
CA THR A 295 17.39 -7.35 15.13
C THR A 295 17.67 -8.04 13.78
N ALA A 296 16.97 -9.14 13.51
CA ALA A 296 17.10 -9.98 12.32
C ALA A 296 15.74 -10.65 12.01
N PRO A 297 15.51 -11.07 10.76
CA PRO A 297 14.33 -11.88 10.42
C PRO A 297 14.39 -13.26 11.07
N VAL A 298 13.24 -13.94 11.16
CA VAL A 298 13.20 -15.31 11.72
C VAL A 298 14.08 -16.26 10.90
N VAL A 299 14.01 -16.19 9.57
CA VAL A 299 14.95 -16.87 8.66
C VAL A 299 15.55 -15.85 7.70
N ALA A 300 16.86 -15.62 7.82
CA ALA A 300 17.59 -14.70 6.96
C ALA A 300 17.73 -15.22 5.52
N ASN A 301 17.79 -14.29 4.55
CA ASN A 301 17.99 -14.57 3.13
C ASN A 301 16.96 -15.54 2.53
N LYS A 302 15.73 -15.57 3.06
CA LYS A 302 14.63 -16.41 2.55
C LYS A 302 13.36 -15.61 2.32
N ALA A 303 13.50 -14.32 2.00
CA ALA A 303 12.35 -13.47 1.69
C ALA A 303 11.69 -13.93 0.38
N PHE A 304 10.36 -13.94 0.35
CA PHE A 304 9.55 -14.36 -0.80
C PHE A 304 8.27 -13.54 -0.88
N ILE A 305 7.59 -13.57 -2.03
CA ILE A 305 6.25 -12.98 -2.21
C ILE A 305 5.18 -14.01 -1.82
N LEU A 306 4.30 -13.69 -0.88
CA LEU A 306 3.27 -14.59 -0.37
C LEU A 306 2.16 -14.85 -1.39
N TYR A 307 1.76 -13.81 -2.11
CA TYR A 307 0.73 -13.85 -3.15
C TYR A 307 1.18 -13.02 -4.36
N GLU A 308 1.33 -13.68 -5.50
CA GLU A 308 1.57 -13.00 -6.78
C GLU A 308 0.46 -11.99 -7.06
N TYR A 309 0.85 -10.78 -7.45
CA TYR A 309 -0.05 -9.66 -7.69
C TYR A 309 -0.92 -9.27 -6.48
N GLY A 310 -0.55 -9.70 -5.28
CA GLY A 310 -1.38 -9.55 -4.08
C GLY A 310 -2.73 -10.26 -4.15
N VAL A 311 -2.87 -11.26 -5.02
CA VAL A 311 -4.12 -12.02 -5.24
C VAL A 311 -4.11 -13.32 -4.39
N PRO A 312 -4.97 -13.43 -3.37
CA PRO A 312 -4.95 -14.57 -2.46
C PRO A 312 -5.35 -15.90 -3.13
N LYS A 313 -4.58 -16.95 -2.83
CA LYS A 313 -4.85 -18.34 -3.27
C LYS A 313 -4.81 -19.31 -2.09
N ASP A 314 -5.75 -20.26 -2.05
CA ASP A 314 -5.85 -21.29 -1.04
C ASP A 314 -4.62 -22.21 -1.04
N LEU A 315 -4.16 -22.55 0.16
CA LEU A 315 -3.04 -23.46 0.35
C LEU A 315 -3.41 -24.88 -0.08
N ASN A 316 -2.44 -25.63 -0.61
CA ASN A 316 -2.53 -26.99 -1.15
C ASN A 316 -3.36 -27.16 -2.43
N THR A 317 -4.23 -26.20 -2.77
CA THR A 317 -5.01 -26.22 -4.02
C THR A 317 -4.47 -25.24 -5.05
N GLY A 318 -4.00 -24.06 -4.60
CA GLY A 318 -3.66 -22.94 -5.47
C GLY A 318 -4.88 -22.27 -6.13
N ALA A 319 -6.09 -22.61 -5.70
CA ALA A 319 -7.33 -21.97 -6.18
C ALA A 319 -7.43 -20.54 -5.64
N PHE A 320 -8.04 -19.62 -6.39
CA PHE A 320 -8.30 -18.27 -5.90
C PHE A 320 -9.24 -18.29 -4.69
N MET A 321 -8.90 -17.54 -3.64
CA MET A 321 -9.78 -17.41 -2.48
C MET A 321 -11.03 -16.60 -2.84
N ALA A 322 -12.16 -16.91 -2.21
CA ALA A 322 -13.34 -16.05 -2.29
C ALA A 322 -13.11 -14.78 -1.46
N THR A 323 -12.96 -13.63 -2.13
CA THR A 323 -12.72 -12.33 -1.49
C THR A 323 -13.72 -11.27 -1.96
N SER A 324 -13.55 -10.03 -1.53
CA SER A 324 -14.27 -8.85 -2.04
C SER A 324 -13.96 -8.53 -3.50
N GLN A 325 -12.87 -9.07 -4.05
CA GLN A 325 -12.50 -8.99 -5.46
C GLN A 325 -12.76 -10.33 -6.15
N ALA A 326 -13.41 -10.28 -7.31
CA ALA A 326 -13.65 -11.47 -8.13
C ALA A 326 -12.39 -11.84 -8.93
N GLU A 327 -12.06 -13.13 -8.95
CA GLU A 327 -10.92 -13.71 -9.66
C GLU A 327 -11.39 -14.80 -10.64
N PRO A 328 -10.69 -15.03 -11.78
CA PRO A 328 -9.35 -14.53 -12.14
C PRO A 328 -9.32 -13.18 -12.86
N ALA A 329 -10.44 -12.44 -12.94
CA ALA A 329 -10.51 -11.23 -13.76
C ALA A 329 -9.45 -10.17 -13.38
N ASN A 330 -9.30 -9.88 -12.09
CA ASN A 330 -8.30 -8.93 -11.61
C ASN A 330 -6.87 -9.46 -11.83
N PHE A 331 -6.59 -10.72 -11.52
CA PHE A 331 -5.31 -11.36 -11.81
C PHE A 331 -4.93 -11.25 -13.29
N ASN A 332 -5.85 -11.58 -14.20
CA ASN A 332 -5.62 -11.53 -15.64
C ASN A 332 -5.42 -10.09 -16.12
N ASN A 333 -6.19 -9.12 -15.62
CA ASN A 333 -6.01 -7.72 -15.98
C ASN A 333 -4.60 -7.21 -15.62
N ILE A 334 -4.09 -7.56 -14.45
CA ILE A 334 -2.72 -7.22 -14.02
C ILE A 334 -1.69 -7.90 -14.92
N GLU A 335 -1.90 -9.17 -15.27
CA GLU A 335 -1.02 -9.92 -16.16
C GLU A 335 -0.97 -9.31 -17.57
N ASP A 336 -2.13 -9.00 -18.14
CA ASP A 336 -2.28 -8.47 -19.50
C ASP A 336 -1.65 -7.09 -19.65
N ILE A 337 -1.94 -6.16 -18.72
CA ILE A 337 -1.35 -4.83 -18.77
C ILE A 337 0.17 -4.86 -18.57
N ASN A 338 0.68 -5.74 -17.70
CA ASN A 338 2.12 -5.98 -17.53
C ASN A 338 2.77 -6.45 -18.84
N LYS A 339 2.14 -7.40 -19.53
CA LYS A 339 2.61 -7.90 -20.84
C LYS A 339 2.61 -6.78 -21.89
N CYS A 340 1.53 -6.00 -21.97
CA CYS A 340 1.44 -4.89 -22.91
C CYS A 340 2.54 -3.85 -22.68
N VAL A 341 2.68 -3.35 -21.46
CA VAL A 341 3.67 -2.32 -21.13
C VAL A 341 5.09 -2.82 -21.41
N ALA A 342 5.42 -4.04 -20.96
CA ALA A 342 6.75 -4.62 -21.18
C ALA A 342 7.09 -4.78 -22.67
N SER A 343 6.11 -5.07 -23.53
CA SER A 343 6.33 -5.22 -24.98
C SER A 343 6.63 -3.88 -25.69
N ASN A 344 6.10 -2.78 -25.16
CA ASN A 344 6.22 -1.45 -25.72
C ASN A 344 7.41 -0.65 -25.15
N LEU A 345 7.82 -0.90 -23.90
CA LEU A 345 8.98 -0.26 -23.29
C LEU A 345 10.30 -0.70 -23.94
N LYS A 346 11.21 0.26 -24.12
CA LYS A 346 12.56 0.02 -24.66
C LYS A 346 13.68 0.31 -23.67
N ASP A 347 13.42 1.09 -22.63
CA ASP A 347 14.38 1.44 -21.60
C ASP A 347 14.42 0.41 -20.45
N VAL A 348 15.14 0.75 -19.38
CA VAL A 348 15.32 -0.11 -18.20
C VAL A 348 14.01 -0.40 -17.46
N PHE A 349 12.98 0.43 -17.62
CA PHE A 349 11.72 0.24 -16.89
C PHE A 349 10.92 -0.98 -17.37
N ARG A 350 11.27 -1.57 -18.53
CA ARG A 350 10.75 -2.88 -18.97
C ARG A 350 11.09 -4.04 -18.01
N ASN A 351 12.09 -3.84 -17.15
CA ASN A 351 12.54 -4.81 -16.15
C ASN A 351 11.83 -4.63 -14.79
N TYR A 352 10.91 -3.67 -14.71
CA TYR A 352 10.00 -3.48 -13.58
C TYR A 352 8.62 -3.98 -13.98
N PHE A 353 7.82 -4.39 -13.00
CA PHE A 353 6.46 -4.83 -13.22
C PHE A 353 5.54 -4.27 -12.14
N TYR A 354 4.27 -4.14 -12.48
CA TYR A 354 3.20 -3.78 -11.58
C TYR A 354 2.76 -5.02 -10.80
N ASN A 355 2.90 -4.99 -9.48
CA ASN A 355 2.53 -6.09 -8.60
C ASN A 355 1.11 -5.93 -8.03
N GLY A 356 0.33 -5.00 -8.59
CA GLY A 356 -1.07 -4.76 -8.21
C GLY A 356 -1.32 -3.45 -7.48
N SER A 357 -2.60 -3.12 -7.31
CA SER A 357 -3.07 -1.99 -6.50
C SER A 357 -4.31 -2.36 -5.71
N ILE A 358 -4.55 -1.62 -4.63
CA ILE A 358 -5.74 -1.73 -3.80
C ILE A 358 -6.40 -0.35 -3.65
N TRP A 359 -7.74 -0.36 -3.64
CA TRP A 359 -8.59 0.81 -3.49
C TRP A 359 -9.92 0.40 -2.84
N LEU A 360 -10.83 1.35 -2.59
CA LEU A 360 -12.17 1.08 -2.07
C LEU A 360 -13.23 1.27 -3.18
N ASN A 361 -14.21 0.37 -3.21
CA ASN A 361 -15.34 0.52 -4.14
C ASN A 361 -16.28 1.62 -3.66
N PHE A 362 -16.26 2.75 -4.35
CA PHE A 362 -17.14 3.89 -4.12
C PHE A 362 -18.06 4.22 -5.31
N ASP A 363 -18.24 3.27 -6.24
CA ASP A 363 -19.18 3.40 -7.35
C ASP A 363 -20.60 3.73 -6.84
N GLY A 364 -21.17 4.81 -7.37
CA GLY A 364 -22.50 5.32 -6.97
C GLY A 364 -22.57 5.91 -5.56
N VAL A 365 -21.46 6.04 -4.84
CA VAL A 365 -21.42 6.60 -3.48
C VAL A 365 -21.12 8.10 -3.56
N SER A 366 -21.93 8.93 -2.88
CA SER A 366 -21.70 10.37 -2.83
C SER A 366 -20.39 10.72 -2.13
N SER A 367 -19.75 11.82 -2.50
CA SER A 367 -18.49 12.27 -1.90
C SER A 367 -18.54 12.37 -0.37
N GLU A 368 -19.68 12.74 0.22
CA GLU A 368 -19.84 12.80 1.68
C GLU A 368 -19.88 11.40 2.29
N ASN A 369 -20.66 10.49 1.69
CA ASN A 369 -20.77 9.12 2.17
C ASN A 369 -19.47 8.33 2.00
N GLN A 370 -18.64 8.64 0.99
CA GLN A 370 -17.30 8.08 0.83
C GLN A 370 -16.43 8.38 2.05
N LYS A 371 -16.38 9.66 2.46
CA LYS A 371 -15.61 10.11 3.62
C LYS A 371 -16.10 9.48 4.91
N GLU A 372 -17.43 9.41 5.08
CA GLU A 372 -18.03 8.77 6.24
C GLU A 372 -17.73 7.26 6.28
N ALA A 373 -17.77 6.58 5.13
CA ALA A 373 -17.43 5.17 5.04
C ALA A 373 -15.98 4.90 5.47
N ILE A 374 -15.03 5.74 5.06
CA ILE A 374 -13.61 5.61 5.46
C ILE A 374 -13.43 5.61 6.98
N VAL A 375 -14.21 6.42 7.72
CA VAL A 375 -14.05 6.53 9.18
C VAL A 375 -14.94 5.57 9.98
N THR A 376 -16.00 5.03 9.38
CA THR A 376 -17.00 4.20 10.07
C THR A 376 -16.97 2.71 9.71
N LYS A 377 -16.55 2.34 8.50
CA LYS A 377 -16.60 0.96 8.00
C LYS A 377 -15.25 0.25 8.20
N ASP A 378 -15.28 -1.08 8.08
CA ASP A 378 -14.07 -1.90 8.03
C ASP A 378 -13.52 -1.89 6.60
N ILE A 379 -12.61 -0.95 6.33
CA ILE A 379 -12.03 -0.72 5.00
C ILE A 379 -10.94 -1.75 4.62
N GLU A 380 -10.41 -2.50 5.59
CA GLU A 380 -9.35 -3.49 5.33
C GLU A 380 -9.91 -4.87 5.00
N SER A 381 -11.19 -5.11 5.32
CA SER A 381 -11.82 -6.39 5.10
C SER A 381 -11.79 -6.79 3.63
N ALA A 382 -11.30 -8.00 3.39
CA ALA A 382 -11.27 -8.66 2.08
C ALA A 382 -12.37 -9.71 1.93
N LEU A 383 -13.32 -9.79 2.88
CA LEU A 383 -14.46 -10.71 2.77
C LEU A 383 -15.39 -10.29 1.62
N PRO A 384 -16.15 -11.23 1.01
CA PRO A 384 -17.19 -10.88 0.05
C PRO A 384 -18.06 -9.71 0.55
N ASP A 385 -18.47 -8.84 -0.38
CA ASP A 385 -19.25 -7.61 -0.12
C ASP A 385 -18.56 -6.50 0.69
N SER A 386 -17.29 -6.66 1.09
CA SER A 386 -16.51 -5.57 1.73
C SER A 386 -16.19 -4.45 0.73
N LEU A 387 -15.56 -3.35 1.16
CA LEU A 387 -15.23 -2.21 0.29
C LEU A 387 -13.93 -2.42 -0.51
N ALA A 388 -12.91 -3.08 0.05
CA ALA A 388 -11.62 -3.26 -0.61
C ALA A 388 -11.73 -4.00 -1.96
N ARG A 389 -11.00 -3.55 -2.97
CA ARG A 389 -10.96 -4.12 -4.33
C ARG A 389 -9.53 -4.20 -4.87
N GLY A 390 -9.35 -4.92 -5.96
CA GLY A 390 -8.04 -5.17 -6.56
C GLY A 390 -7.24 -6.22 -5.78
N SER A 391 -5.97 -5.93 -5.53
CA SER A 391 -5.03 -6.82 -4.84
C SER A 391 -5.23 -6.81 -3.33
N VAL A 392 -6.20 -7.59 -2.84
CA VAL A 392 -6.64 -7.56 -1.42
C VAL A 392 -5.66 -8.18 -0.40
N ASN A 393 -4.51 -8.69 -0.84
CA ASN A 393 -3.34 -8.99 0.00
C ASN A 393 -2.05 -8.45 -0.67
N LEU A 394 -2.07 -7.18 -1.05
CA LEU A 394 -0.95 -6.49 -1.70
C LEU A 394 0.20 -6.23 -0.74
N ALA A 395 1.42 -6.53 -1.19
CA ALA A 395 2.67 -6.18 -0.51
C ALA A 395 3.80 -6.00 -1.52
N ASN A 396 4.75 -5.11 -1.22
CA ASN A 396 5.99 -5.01 -1.98
C ASN A 396 7.09 -5.84 -1.32
N ILE A 397 7.82 -6.68 -2.07
CA ILE A 397 8.90 -7.49 -1.50
C ILE A 397 9.98 -6.65 -0.82
N THR A 398 10.15 -5.39 -1.20
CA THR A 398 11.18 -4.52 -0.67
C THR A 398 10.71 -3.55 0.39
N MET A 399 9.41 -3.38 0.64
CA MET A 399 8.90 -2.40 1.62
C MET A 399 7.99 -3.03 2.69
N GLU A 400 7.36 -4.17 2.39
CA GLU A 400 6.46 -4.91 3.28
C GLU A 400 6.89 -6.39 3.38
N THR A 401 8.17 -6.72 3.19
CA THR A 401 8.68 -8.11 3.22
C THR A 401 8.13 -8.88 4.41
N TYR A 402 8.12 -8.24 5.58
CA TYR A 402 7.80 -8.84 6.87
C TYR A 402 6.38 -8.52 7.38
N THR A 403 5.54 -7.93 6.54
CA THR A 403 4.16 -7.54 6.86
C THR A 403 3.14 -8.04 5.83
N GLN A 404 3.48 -9.07 5.05
CA GLN A 404 2.55 -9.73 4.10
C GLN A 404 1.48 -10.57 4.81
N THR A 405 1.70 -10.89 6.08
CA THR A 405 0.72 -11.55 6.96
C THR A 405 1.04 -11.22 8.41
N PHE A 406 0.02 -11.24 9.26
CA PHE A 406 0.15 -11.14 10.71
C PHE A 406 -0.14 -12.48 11.42
N GLN A 407 -0.30 -13.56 10.66
CA GLN A 407 -0.44 -14.91 11.19
C GLN A 407 0.93 -15.51 11.53
N GLU A 408 0.93 -16.50 12.41
CA GLU A 408 2.16 -17.20 12.85
C GLU A 408 2.41 -18.50 12.07
N ASP A 409 1.38 -19.01 11.41
CA ASP A 409 1.43 -20.20 10.57
C ASP A 409 0.72 -19.92 9.23
N ILE A 410 1.25 -20.48 8.14
CA ILE A 410 0.65 -20.37 6.81
C ILE A 410 -0.73 -21.03 6.73
N HIS A 411 -0.97 -22.08 7.50
CA HIS A 411 -2.23 -22.82 7.57
C HIS A 411 -3.35 -22.00 8.22
N GLU A 412 -3.02 -20.92 8.93
CA GLU A 412 -4.00 -20.03 9.55
C GLU A 412 -4.45 -18.89 8.62
N ILE A 413 -3.76 -18.68 7.50
CA ILE A 413 -4.08 -17.58 6.58
C ILE A 413 -5.31 -17.93 5.75
N ASN A 414 -6.34 -17.10 5.81
CA ASN A 414 -7.58 -17.24 5.05
C ASN A 414 -8.17 -15.84 4.73
N ASN A 415 -9.28 -15.81 4.00
CA ASN A 415 -9.90 -14.57 3.52
C ASN A 415 -10.37 -13.61 4.65
N SER A 416 -10.52 -14.06 5.89
CA SER A 416 -10.94 -13.20 7.02
C SER A 416 -9.78 -12.51 7.74
N ASN A 417 -8.53 -12.84 7.39
CA ASN A 417 -7.34 -12.33 8.09
C ASN A 417 -6.19 -11.90 7.17
N LEU A 418 -6.50 -11.69 5.88
CA LEU A 418 -5.55 -11.14 4.91
C LEU A 418 -5.05 -9.77 5.40
N ALA A 419 -3.74 -9.53 5.21
CA ALA A 419 -3.13 -8.24 5.44
C ALA A 419 -3.07 -7.48 4.11
N ASN A 420 -3.37 -6.19 4.12
CA ASN A 420 -3.24 -5.31 2.96
C ASN A 420 -2.87 -3.89 3.41
N CYS A 421 -2.78 -2.94 2.47
CA CYS A 421 -2.42 -1.56 2.77
C CYS A 421 -3.28 -0.97 3.91
N PHE A 422 -4.59 -1.20 3.87
CA PHE A 422 -5.51 -0.68 4.88
C PHE A 422 -5.36 -1.33 6.25
N SER A 423 -4.67 -2.47 6.40
CA SER A 423 -4.35 -3.03 7.73
C SER A 423 -3.48 -2.09 8.57
N CYS A 424 -2.66 -1.25 7.92
CA CYS A 424 -1.81 -0.25 8.59
C CYS A 424 -2.25 1.19 8.29
N HIS A 425 -2.82 1.42 7.10
CA HIS A 425 -3.32 2.72 6.66
C HIS A 425 -4.79 2.87 7.03
N GLN A 426 -5.01 3.27 8.28
CA GLN A 426 -6.33 3.38 8.91
C GLN A 426 -6.72 4.83 9.16
N SER A 427 -8.02 5.08 9.28
CA SER A 427 -8.54 6.43 9.50
C SER A 427 -8.33 6.95 10.93
N ALA A 428 -7.75 6.15 11.84
CA ALA A 428 -7.66 6.46 13.26
C ALA A 428 -6.30 7.08 13.62
N ASN A 429 -6.33 8.18 14.39
CA ASN A 429 -5.13 8.81 14.90
C ASN A 429 -4.39 7.90 15.90
N PHE A 430 -3.09 7.69 15.71
CA PHE A 430 -2.27 6.89 16.62
C PHE A 430 -1.91 7.63 17.92
N ASP A 431 -2.02 8.97 17.98
CA ASP A 431 -1.85 9.75 19.22
C ASP A 431 -3.05 9.53 20.16
N LYS A 432 -2.96 8.54 21.05
CA LYS A 432 -4.00 8.22 22.03
C LYS A 432 -4.36 9.37 22.98
N LYS A 433 -3.51 10.41 23.11
CA LYS A 433 -3.83 11.61 23.90
C LYS A 433 -4.76 12.58 23.16
N ARG A 434 -4.90 12.42 21.84
CA ARG A 434 -5.79 13.17 20.96
C ARG A 434 -6.53 12.19 20.05
N PRO A 435 -7.39 11.32 20.61
CA PRO A 435 -8.08 10.32 19.81
C PRO A 435 -8.99 11.01 18.78
N GLY A 436 -9.13 10.39 17.61
CA GLY A 436 -10.04 10.85 16.58
C GLY A 436 -9.87 10.09 15.29
N LYS A 437 -10.85 10.22 14.40
CA LYS A 437 -10.83 9.61 13.08
C LYS A 437 -10.99 10.64 11.98
N SER A 438 -10.22 10.49 10.91
CA SER A 438 -10.26 11.32 9.71
C SER A 438 -9.68 10.55 8.53
N PRO A 439 -10.21 10.71 7.31
CA PRO A 439 -9.58 10.17 6.10
C PRO A 439 -8.13 10.62 5.93
N LEU A 440 -7.73 11.79 6.46
CA LEU A 440 -6.34 12.25 6.41
C LEU A 440 -5.35 11.28 7.07
N PHE A 441 -5.78 10.49 8.06
CA PHE A 441 -4.91 9.53 8.76
C PHE A 441 -4.57 8.29 7.93
N LEU A 442 -5.22 8.07 6.78
CA LEU A 442 -4.76 7.08 5.80
C LEU A 442 -3.33 7.38 5.35
N SER A 443 -2.89 8.65 5.34
CA SER A 443 -1.48 8.98 5.17
C SER A 443 -0.76 8.96 6.52
N HIS A 444 0.18 8.02 6.69
CA HIS A 444 1.02 8.03 7.87
C HIS A 444 1.92 9.27 7.92
N LEU A 445 2.27 9.89 6.78
CA LEU A 445 3.02 11.16 6.76
C LEU A 445 2.24 12.27 7.46
N PHE A 446 0.93 12.34 7.23
CA PHE A 446 0.08 13.30 7.91
C PHE A 446 0.02 13.06 9.41
N GLY A 447 -0.22 11.81 9.83
CA GLY A 447 -0.25 11.46 11.25
C GLY A 447 1.08 11.79 11.96
N ASP A 448 2.20 11.42 11.34
CA ASP A 448 3.55 11.69 11.84
C ASP A 448 3.79 13.21 11.92
N TYR A 449 3.48 13.96 10.85
CA TYR A 449 3.64 15.42 10.80
C TYR A 449 2.75 16.14 11.82
N LEU A 450 1.50 15.71 12.01
CA LEU A 450 0.57 16.29 12.97
C LEU A 450 1.10 16.15 14.41
N LEU A 451 1.63 14.98 14.77
CA LEU A 451 2.24 14.79 16.09
C LEU A 451 3.59 15.50 16.19
N PHE A 452 4.37 15.50 15.10
CA PHE A 452 5.69 16.11 15.05
C PHE A 452 5.64 17.62 15.29
N THR A 453 4.68 18.30 14.66
CA THR A 453 4.44 19.75 14.78
C THR A 453 3.54 20.14 15.94
N LYS A 454 3.11 19.17 16.76
CA LYS A 454 2.30 19.43 17.96
C LYS A 454 3.08 20.38 18.90
N PRO A 455 2.52 21.56 19.24
CA PRO A 455 3.15 22.48 20.16
C PRO A 455 3.53 21.77 21.47
N ALA A 456 4.74 22.03 21.97
CA ALA A 456 5.12 21.55 23.30
C ALA A 456 4.13 22.14 24.32
N LEU A 457 3.68 21.34 25.28
CA LEU A 457 3.03 21.88 26.47
C LEU A 457 4.01 22.89 27.06
N ALA A 458 3.57 24.14 27.24
CA ALA A 458 4.42 25.23 27.72
C ALA A 458 5.22 24.74 28.93
N ALA A 459 6.52 24.52 28.72
CA ALA A 459 7.40 24.15 29.81
C ALA A 459 7.47 25.37 30.73
N THR A 460 6.91 25.26 31.93
CA THR A 460 7.17 26.21 32.99
C THR A 460 8.65 26.15 33.32
N GLY A 461 9.44 27.06 32.73
CA GLY A 461 10.80 27.40 33.16
C GLY A 461 11.96 26.58 32.58
N LYS A 462 12.98 27.34 32.14
CA LYS A 462 14.44 27.05 32.11
C LYS A 462 15.09 26.07 31.12
N ASN A 463 14.39 25.37 30.22
CA ASN A 463 15.05 24.43 29.28
C ASN A 463 14.75 24.68 27.78
N ALA A 464 14.73 25.94 27.33
CA ALA A 464 14.49 26.28 25.91
C ALA A 464 15.68 25.98 24.97
N ASN A 465 16.87 25.63 25.49
CA ASN A 465 18.11 25.51 24.71
C ASN A 465 18.39 24.08 24.16
N ASN A 466 17.38 23.23 24.00
CA ASN A 466 17.58 21.83 23.61
C ASN A 466 16.62 21.36 22.49
N LEU A 467 16.51 22.16 21.42
CA LEU A 467 15.58 21.94 20.31
C LEU A 467 15.83 20.59 19.60
N ASP A 468 17.08 20.23 19.34
CA ASP A 468 17.43 18.96 18.69
C ASP A 468 17.05 17.74 19.55
N ASN A 469 17.27 17.84 20.87
CA ASN A 469 16.85 16.80 21.81
C ASN A 469 15.33 16.66 21.88
N SER A 470 14.58 17.75 21.69
CA SER A 470 13.11 17.71 21.64
C SER A 470 12.58 17.06 20.35
N ARG A 471 13.24 17.28 19.21
CA ARG A 471 12.89 16.70 17.91
C ARG A 471 13.16 15.20 17.88
N ALA A 472 14.36 14.78 18.29
CA ALA A 472 14.70 13.36 18.38
C ALA A 472 13.78 12.61 19.35
N LYS A 473 13.40 13.24 20.47
CA LYS A 473 12.41 12.69 21.41
C LYS A 473 11.03 12.53 20.77
N ARG A 474 10.62 13.50 19.94
CA ARG A 474 9.34 13.45 19.22
C ARG A 474 9.29 12.32 18.20
N ILE A 475 10.37 12.11 17.45
CA ILE A 475 10.48 10.98 16.49
C ILE A 475 10.34 9.65 17.23
N LYS A 476 11.05 9.47 18.35
CA LYS A 476 10.92 8.26 19.19
C LYS A 476 9.50 8.08 19.75
N GLU A 477 8.82 9.16 20.14
CA GLU A 477 7.42 9.11 20.57
C GLU A 477 6.49 8.62 19.45
N ILE A 478 6.65 9.15 18.23
CA ILE A 478 5.89 8.74 17.05
C ILE A 478 6.10 7.25 16.76
N GLU A 479 7.35 6.80 16.70
CA GLU A 479 7.70 5.40 16.43
C GLU A 479 7.10 4.45 17.46
N ALA A 480 7.18 4.80 18.75
CA ALA A 480 6.61 4.01 19.83
C ALA A 480 5.08 3.89 19.74
N LEU A 481 4.38 4.99 19.45
CA LEU A 481 2.93 5.00 19.33
C LEU A 481 2.43 4.20 18.13
N LYS A 482 3.09 4.33 16.96
CA LYS A 482 2.76 3.54 15.77
C LYS A 482 2.99 2.05 15.97
N THR A 483 4.12 1.69 16.59
CA THR A 483 4.41 0.31 16.98
C THR A 483 3.33 -0.24 17.90
N GLN A 484 2.86 0.56 18.86
CA GLN A 484 1.79 0.13 19.75
C GLN A 484 0.45 -0.02 19.02
N GLN A 485 0.09 0.91 18.13
CA GLN A 485 -1.13 0.81 17.30
C GLN A 485 -1.15 -0.49 16.49
N LEU A 486 -0.02 -0.86 15.88
CA LEU A 486 0.10 -2.12 15.15
C LEU A 486 -0.05 -3.36 16.06
N VAL A 487 0.54 -3.32 17.26
CA VAL A 487 0.37 -4.42 18.24
C VAL A 487 -1.08 -4.58 18.64
N ASP A 488 -1.76 -3.46 18.90
CA ASP A 488 -3.19 -3.48 19.25
C ASP A 488 -4.01 -4.09 18.11
N PHE A 489 -3.75 -3.66 16.87
CA PHE A 489 -4.37 -4.23 15.66
C PHE A 489 -4.18 -5.75 15.55
N ILE A 490 -2.93 -6.24 15.65
CA ILE A 490 -2.62 -7.68 15.55
C ILE A 490 -3.34 -8.47 16.66
N ASN A 491 -3.38 -7.95 17.87
CA ASN A 491 -4.04 -8.60 19.00
C ASN A 491 -5.56 -8.65 18.82
N GLU A 492 -6.18 -7.57 18.34
CA GLU A 492 -7.62 -7.55 18.02
C GLU A 492 -7.97 -8.60 16.97
N LYS A 493 -7.12 -8.79 15.95
CA LYS A 493 -7.32 -9.82 14.92
C LYS A 493 -7.17 -11.24 15.48
N LYS A 494 -6.28 -11.47 16.44
CA LYS A 494 -6.15 -12.78 17.12
C LYS A 494 -7.37 -13.12 17.97
N GLN A 495 -8.02 -12.13 18.59
CA GLN A 495 -9.20 -12.34 19.45
C GLN A 495 -10.50 -12.59 18.69
N LYS A 496 -10.55 -12.32 17.38
CA LYS A 496 -11.71 -12.59 16.52
C LYS A 496 -11.74 -14.02 15.97
N LYS A 497 -10.75 -14.86 16.31
CA LYS A 497 -10.74 -16.32 16.10
C LYS A 497 -11.44 -17.00 17.27
#